data_AF-A0A3N6B934-F1
#
_entry.id   AF-A0A3N6B934-F1
#
_cell.length_a   1.000
_cell.length_b   1.000
_cell.length_c   1.000
_cell.angle_alpha   90.00
_cell.angle_beta   90.00
_cell.angle_gamma   90.00
#
_symmetry.space_group_name_H-M   'P 1'
#
loop_
_entity.id
_entity.type
_entity.pdbx_description
1 polymer ?
#
loop_
_entity_poly.entity_id
_entity_poly.type
_entity_poly.pdbx_seq_one_letter_code
_entity_poly.pdbx_strand_id
1 'polypeptide(L)'
;MHWNQTYAPLGDIFSSALVAAIPIVVLLGLLAFLHVRAHWAAIAGLLSAMVIAILIFGMPTALAGTAALYGAGFGLFPIGWIVLNAIFIYDISVKTGHFETVKHSIAGLAADRRLQLLLIAFSFGAFIEGAAGFGTPVAISGAMLIGLGFRPLQAAGLALIGNTAPVAFGALGTPIITLSAVTGLPLYDLSAMVGRQLPFFSIIVPFWLVAAMAGWRGMREVWP
;
A
#
# COMPACT_ATOMS: atom_id res chain seq x y z
N MET A 1 1.64 -29.12 15.23
CA MET A 1 0.64 -29.68 14.28
C MET A 1 0.83 -28.97 12.96
N HIS A 2 0.96 -29.71 11.86
CA HIS A 2 0.94 -29.11 10.51
C HIS A 2 -0.47 -29.26 9.95
N TRP A 3 -1.12 -28.14 9.64
CA TRP A 3 -2.38 -28.13 8.90
C TRP A 3 -2.07 -27.78 7.45
N ASN A 4 -2.56 -28.60 6.53
CA ASN A 4 -2.43 -28.36 5.10
C ASN A 4 -3.75 -27.79 4.59
N GLN A 5 -3.70 -26.57 4.06
CA GLN A 5 -4.88 -25.91 3.51
C GLN A 5 -5.38 -26.64 2.27
N THR A 6 -6.65 -27.00 2.26
CA THR A 6 -7.36 -27.39 1.04
C THR A 6 -7.79 -26.11 0.30
N TYR A 7 -7.33 -25.92 -0.93
CA TYR A 7 -7.64 -24.69 -1.70
C TYR A 7 -9.06 -24.68 -2.28
N ALA A 8 -9.69 -25.86 -2.44
CA ALA A 8 -11.03 -26.00 -2.99
C ALA A 8 -11.98 -26.77 -2.03
N PRO A 9 -12.21 -26.31 -0.79
CA PRO A 9 -13.09 -26.99 0.17
C PRO A 9 -14.54 -27.10 -0.30
N LEU A 10 -14.98 -26.23 -1.22
CA LEU A 10 -16.32 -26.23 -1.80
C LEU A 10 -16.42 -27.04 -3.11
N GLY A 11 -15.39 -27.82 -3.44
CA GLY A 11 -15.33 -28.65 -4.65
C GLY A 11 -14.83 -27.93 -5.90
N ASP A 12 -14.94 -26.60 -5.96
CA ASP A 12 -14.41 -25.79 -7.05
C ASP A 12 -13.56 -24.61 -6.52
N ILE A 13 -12.59 -24.19 -7.33
CA ILE A 13 -11.66 -23.10 -7.00
C ILE A 13 -12.38 -21.76 -7.00
N PHE A 14 -13.33 -21.52 -7.91
CA PHE A 14 -14.00 -20.23 -8.02
C PHE A 14 -14.89 -19.95 -6.82
N SER A 15 -15.72 -20.92 -6.41
CA SER A 15 -16.58 -20.79 -5.23
C SER A 15 -15.76 -20.65 -3.94
N SER A 16 -14.68 -21.43 -3.82
CA SER A 16 -13.76 -21.35 -2.68
C SER A 16 -13.03 -20.02 -2.61
N ALA A 17 -12.65 -19.45 -3.76
CA ALA A 17 -12.03 -18.12 -3.85
C ALA A 17 -13.02 -17.00 -3.47
N LEU A 18 -14.28 -17.08 -3.91
CA LEU A 18 -15.32 -16.12 -3.52
C LEU A 18 -15.54 -16.10 -2.00
N VAL A 19 -15.58 -17.27 -1.38
CA VAL A 19 -15.70 -17.38 0.07
C VAL A 19 -14.45 -16.88 0.77
N ALA A 20 -13.25 -17.23 0.29
CA ALA A 20 -11.99 -16.73 0.83
C ALA A 20 -11.85 -15.19 0.70
N ALA A 21 -12.57 -14.55 -0.23
CA ALA A 21 -12.59 -13.11 -0.40
C ALA A 21 -13.49 -12.37 0.61
N ILE A 22 -14.43 -13.05 1.29
CA ILE A 22 -15.38 -12.42 2.21
C ILE A 22 -14.71 -11.53 3.26
N PRO A 23 -13.60 -11.91 3.93
CA PRO A 23 -12.98 -11.05 4.93
C PRO A 23 -12.48 -9.72 4.37
N ILE A 24 -11.99 -9.74 3.12
CA ILE A 24 -11.56 -8.54 2.40
C ILE A 24 -12.77 -7.69 2.07
N VAL A 25 -13.85 -8.29 1.58
CA VAL A 25 -15.11 -7.58 1.27
C VAL A 25 -15.72 -6.96 2.52
N VAL A 26 -15.71 -7.67 3.66
CA VAL A 26 -16.17 -7.14 4.94
C VAL A 26 -15.32 -5.95 5.36
N LEU A 27 -14.00 -6.09 5.38
CA LEU A 27 -13.08 -5.03 5.79
C LEU A 27 -13.24 -3.78 4.89
N LEU A 28 -13.11 -3.95 3.58
CA LEU A 28 -13.16 -2.85 2.62
C LEU A 28 -14.57 -2.27 2.50
N GLY A 29 -15.61 -3.10 2.58
CA GLY A 29 -16.99 -2.64 2.51
C GLY A 29 -17.40 -1.78 3.71
N LEU A 30 -16.96 -2.18 4.92
CA LEU A 30 -17.19 -1.39 6.14
C LEU A 30 -16.47 -0.03 6.10
N LEU A 31 -15.28 0.03 5.50
CA LEU A 31 -14.52 1.26 5.35
C LEU A 31 -15.07 2.17 4.23
N ALA A 32 -15.31 1.61 3.05
CA ALA A 32 -15.64 2.37 1.85
C ALA A 32 -17.10 2.84 1.80
N PHE A 33 -18.05 2.01 2.27
CA PHE A 33 -19.47 2.32 2.17
C PHE A 33 -20.07 2.73 3.51
N LEU A 34 -19.77 1.99 4.58
CA LEU A 34 -20.34 2.26 5.90
C LEU A 34 -19.52 3.26 6.73
N HIS A 35 -18.33 3.66 6.26
CA HIS A 35 -17.44 4.61 6.93
C HIS A 35 -17.17 4.28 8.41
N VAL A 36 -17.13 2.98 8.73
CA VAL A 36 -16.87 2.49 10.08
C VAL A 36 -15.43 2.80 10.48
N ARG A 37 -15.19 3.07 11.77
CA ARG A 37 -13.82 3.31 12.27
C ARG A 37 -12.93 2.11 11.98
N ALA A 38 -11.68 2.37 11.56
CA ALA A 38 -10.78 1.35 11.05
C ALA A 38 -10.54 0.16 11.99
N HIS A 39 -10.46 0.39 13.31
CA HIS A 39 -10.28 -0.68 14.29
C HIS A 39 -11.49 -1.64 14.33
N TRP A 40 -12.72 -1.14 14.22
CA TRP A 40 -13.91 -1.98 14.18
C TRP A 40 -14.01 -2.76 12.87
N ALA A 41 -13.66 -2.14 11.74
CA ALA A 41 -13.61 -2.82 10.46
C ALA A 41 -12.55 -3.95 10.46
N ALA A 42 -11.37 -3.70 11.06
CA ALA A 42 -10.32 -4.71 11.23
C ALA A 42 -10.76 -5.89 12.11
N ILE A 43 -11.45 -5.62 13.23
CA ILE A 43 -12.01 -6.67 14.10
C ILE A 43 -13.05 -7.50 13.34
N ALA A 44 -13.96 -6.86 12.61
CA ALA A 44 -14.98 -7.57 11.81
C ALA A 44 -14.33 -8.44 10.71
N GLY A 45 -13.31 -7.90 10.02
CA GLY A 45 -12.50 -8.64 9.06
C GLY A 45 -11.83 -9.86 9.69
N LEU A 46 -11.16 -9.70 10.82
CA LEU A 46 -10.53 -10.80 11.56
C LEU A 46 -11.53 -11.89 11.98
N LEU A 47 -12.67 -11.48 12.55
CA LEU A 47 -13.71 -12.42 12.95
C LEU A 47 -14.26 -13.20 11.76
N SER A 48 -14.54 -12.52 10.65
CA SER A 48 -15.02 -13.17 9.42
C SER A 48 -13.97 -14.15 8.85
N ALA A 49 -12.68 -13.78 8.86
CA ALA A 49 -11.60 -14.67 8.44
C ALA A 49 -11.51 -15.92 9.31
N MET A 50 -11.63 -15.75 10.64
CA MET A 50 -11.57 -16.84 11.60
C MET A 50 -12.76 -17.79 11.44
N VAL A 51 -13.97 -17.25 11.26
CA VAL A 51 -15.18 -18.05 10.99
C VAL A 51 -15.01 -18.88 9.71
N ILE A 52 -14.53 -18.28 8.62
CA ILE A 52 -14.35 -18.98 7.34
C ILE A 52 -13.25 -20.02 7.43
N ALA A 53 -12.11 -19.69 8.05
CA ALA A 53 -11.00 -20.61 8.22
C ALA A 53 -11.42 -21.87 9.00
N ILE A 54 -12.19 -21.70 10.08
CA ILE A 54 -12.60 -22.82 10.93
C ILE A 54 -13.75 -23.61 10.30
N LEU A 55 -14.82 -22.94 9.87
CA LEU A 55 -16.05 -23.62 9.44
C LEU A 55 -16.00 -24.15 8.01
N ILE A 56 -15.29 -23.46 7.11
CA ILE A 56 -15.28 -23.80 5.67
C ILE A 56 -13.99 -24.51 5.29
N PHE A 57 -12.85 -23.99 5.73
CA PHE A 57 -11.55 -24.60 5.44
C PHE A 57 -11.13 -25.67 6.45
N GLY A 58 -11.93 -25.90 7.50
CA GLY A 58 -11.69 -26.96 8.49
C GLY A 58 -10.42 -26.75 9.31
N MET A 59 -9.94 -25.51 9.46
CA MET A 59 -8.76 -25.21 10.25
C MET A 59 -9.03 -25.46 11.74
N PRO A 60 -8.18 -26.21 12.46
CA PRO A 60 -8.32 -26.37 13.91
C PRO A 60 -8.37 -25.03 14.64
N THR A 61 -9.31 -24.86 15.57
CA THR A 61 -9.54 -23.61 16.32
C THR A 61 -8.29 -23.09 17.03
N ALA A 62 -7.50 -24.00 17.61
CA ALA A 62 -6.23 -23.67 18.24
C ALA A 62 -5.23 -23.05 17.24
N LEU A 63 -5.13 -23.62 16.04
CA LEU A 63 -4.25 -23.08 15.00
C LEU A 63 -4.74 -21.73 14.48
N ALA A 64 -6.05 -21.58 14.27
CA ALA A 64 -6.66 -20.31 13.86
C ALA A 64 -6.38 -19.20 14.89
N GLY A 65 -6.52 -19.49 16.18
CA GLY A 65 -6.18 -18.57 17.27
C GLY A 65 -4.69 -18.21 17.29
N THR A 66 -3.80 -19.19 17.14
CA THR A 66 -2.35 -18.91 17.06
C THR A 66 -1.97 -18.08 15.83
N ALA A 67 -2.62 -18.29 14.69
CA ALA A 67 -2.41 -17.51 13.48
C ALA A 67 -2.88 -16.05 13.66
N ALA A 68 -4.03 -15.84 14.32
CA ALA A 68 -4.52 -14.51 14.68
C ALA A 68 -3.56 -13.77 15.62
N LEU A 69 -3.05 -14.46 16.66
CA LEU A 69 -2.06 -13.88 17.58
C LEU A 69 -0.73 -13.57 16.88
N TYR A 70 -0.27 -14.47 16.01
CA TYR A 70 0.92 -14.24 15.19
C TYR A 70 0.75 -13.00 14.31
N GLY A 71 -0.39 -12.87 13.63
CA GLY A 71 -0.73 -11.69 12.82
C GLY A 71 -0.78 -10.41 13.66
N ALA A 72 -1.36 -10.46 14.87
CA ALA A 72 -1.38 -9.32 15.79
C ALA A 72 0.03 -8.91 16.24
N GLY A 73 0.90 -9.88 16.57
CA GLY A 73 2.30 -9.64 16.91
C GLY A 73 3.11 -9.08 15.73
N PHE A 74 2.89 -9.60 14.54
CA PHE A 74 3.50 -9.10 13.30
C PHE A 74 3.06 -7.66 12.97
N GLY A 75 1.80 -7.34 13.20
CA GLY A 75 1.27 -5.98 13.06
C GLY A 75 1.84 -5.02 14.11
N LEU A 76 1.94 -5.46 15.37
CA LEU A 76 2.41 -4.60 16.46
C LEU A 76 3.91 -4.30 16.38
N PHE A 77 4.73 -5.33 16.15
CA PHE A 77 6.18 -5.21 16.23
C PHE A 77 6.79 -4.79 14.88
N PRO A 78 6.88 -5.63 13.82
CA PRO A 78 7.39 -5.20 12.52
C PRO A 78 6.73 -3.91 11.97
N ILE A 79 5.41 -3.90 11.83
CA ILE A 79 4.70 -2.80 11.15
C ILE A 79 4.60 -1.58 12.08
N GLY A 80 4.13 -1.78 13.31
CA GLY A 80 4.00 -0.73 14.30
C GLY A 80 5.32 -0.03 14.61
N TRP A 81 6.44 -0.76 14.66
CA TRP A 81 7.75 -0.18 14.87
C TRP A 81 8.19 0.71 13.71
N ILE A 82 7.99 0.28 12.46
CA ILE A 82 8.30 1.10 11.28
C ILE A 82 7.46 2.38 11.28
N VAL A 83 6.15 2.26 11.49
CA VAL A 83 5.23 3.40 11.48
C VAL A 83 5.55 4.39 12.60
N LEU A 84 5.83 3.90 13.82
CA LEU A 84 6.21 4.74 14.95
C LEU A 84 7.48 5.57 14.64
N ASN A 85 8.54 4.91 14.15
CA ASN A 85 9.79 5.58 13.80
C ASN A 85 9.60 6.56 12.64
N ALA A 86 8.81 6.20 11.62
CA ALA A 86 8.52 7.09 10.49
C ALA A 86 7.75 8.35 10.92
N ILE A 87 6.71 8.20 11.75
CA ILE A 87 5.95 9.33 12.30
C ILE A 87 6.85 10.19 13.20
N PHE A 88 7.71 9.57 14.00
CA PHE A 88 8.65 10.29 14.86
C PHE A 88 9.64 11.16 14.04
N ILE A 89 10.24 10.59 12.99
CA ILE A 89 11.13 11.32 12.07
C ILE A 89 10.36 12.44 11.36
N TYR A 90 9.13 12.17 10.94
CA TYR A 90 8.26 13.17 10.33
C TYR A 90 7.99 14.34 11.30
N ASP A 91 7.59 14.06 12.54
CA ASP A 91 7.29 15.08 13.54
C ASP A 91 8.53 15.91 13.90
N ILE A 92 9.72 15.30 13.99
CA ILE A 92 10.99 16.03 14.12
C ILE A 92 11.22 16.94 12.91
N SER A 93 11.04 16.41 11.69
CA SER A 93 11.27 17.16 10.46
C SER A 93 10.33 18.37 10.33
N VAL A 94 9.08 18.22 10.76
CA VAL A 94 8.09 19.30 10.81
C VAL A 94 8.44 20.32 11.91
N LYS A 95 8.70 19.87 13.14
CA LYS A 95 9.02 20.76 14.28
C LYS A 95 10.31 21.55 14.07
N THR A 96 11.30 20.97 13.40
CA THR A 96 12.57 21.65 13.10
C THR A 96 12.51 22.54 11.86
N GLY A 97 11.37 22.60 11.16
CA GLY A 97 11.18 23.40 9.94
C GLY A 97 11.87 22.85 8.69
N HIS A 98 12.63 21.75 8.80
CA HIS A 98 13.34 21.16 7.66
C HIS A 98 12.39 20.58 6.62
N PHE A 99 11.18 20.18 7.02
CA PHE A 99 10.14 19.74 6.07
C PHE A 99 9.78 20.83 5.07
N GLU A 100 9.70 22.09 5.51
CA GLU A 100 9.43 23.22 4.60
C GLU A 100 10.60 23.45 3.63
N THR A 101 11.84 23.27 4.08
CA THR A 101 13.03 23.31 3.21
C THR A 101 12.96 22.24 2.14
N VAL A 102 12.56 21.01 2.48
CA VAL A 102 12.37 19.91 1.51
C VAL A 102 11.26 20.24 0.53
N LYS A 103 10.11 20.74 1.02
CA LYS A 103 8.99 21.16 0.17
C LYS A 103 9.39 22.26 -0.82
N HIS A 104 10.09 23.30 -0.34
CA HIS A 104 10.56 24.40 -1.18
C HIS A 104 11.62 23.96 -2.18
N SER A 105 12.54 23.08 -1.78
CA SER A 105 13.54 22.53 -2.68
C SER A 105 12.88 21.74 -3.81
N ILE A 106 11.95 20.84 -3.49
CA ILE A 106 11.25 20.01 -4.49
C ILE A 106 10.35 20.86 -5.39
N ALA A 107 9.62 21.82 -4.83
CA ALA A 107 8.79 22.74 -5.62
C ALA A 107 9.62 23.66 -6.52
N GLY A 108 10.82 24.04 -6.08
CA GLY A 108 11.75 24.87 -6.84
C GLY A 108 12.45 24.14 -8.00
N LEU A 109 12.47 22.80 -8.00
CA LEU A 109 13.10 22.00 -9.06
C LEU A 109 12.37 22.08 -10.40
N ALA A 110 11.07 22.39 -10.39
CA ALA A 110 10.27 22.49 -11.62
C ALA A 110 9.30 23.66 -11.55
N ALA A 111 9.30 24.51 -12.58
CA ALA A 111 8.33 25.59 -12.72
C ALA A 111 6.94 25.09 -13.14
N ASP A 112 6.86 23.92 -13.80
CA ASP A 112 5.61 23.32 -14.26
C ASP A 112 4.95 22.46 -13.15
N ARG A 113 3.68 22.76 -12.83
CA ARG A 113 2.92 22.01 -11.80
C ARG A 113 2.78 20.52 -12.13
N ARG A 114 2.80 20.12 -13.41
CA ARG A 114 2.75 18.72 -13.86
C ARG A 114 4.04 17.99 -13.50
N LEU A 115 5.18 18.64 -13.67
CA LEU A 115 6.48 18.08 -13.31
C LEU A 115 6.67 18.06 -11.79
N GLN A 116 6.21 19.09 -11.06
CA GLN A 116 6.17 19.07 -9.60
C GLN A 116 5.34 17.89 -9.07
N LEU A 117 4.19 17.61 -9.70
CA LEU A 117 3.38 16.45 -9.35
C LEU A 117 4.18 15.14 -9.51
N LEU A 118 4.88 14.95 -10.62
CA LEU A 118 5.71 13.75 -10.84
C LEU A 118 6.81 13.63 -9.77
N LEU A 119 7.50 14.73 -9.48
CA LEU A 119 8.57 14.72 -8.48
C LEU A 119 8.07 14.34 -7.09
N ILE A 120 6.88 14.80 -6.71
CA ILE A 120 6.32 14.58 -5.37
C ILE A 120 5.59 13.24 -5.29
N ALA A 121 4.53 13.05 -6.09
CA ALA A 121 3.64 11.90 -5.96
C ALA A 121 4.22 10.60 -6.53
N PHE A 122 5.17 10.68 -7.45
CA PHE A 122 5.80 9.50 -8.03
C PHE A 122 7.22 9.29 -7.48
N SER A 123 8.16 10.20 -7.74
CA SER A 123 9.58 9.98 -7.38
C SER A 123 9.82 10.00 -5.87
N PHE A 124 9.42 11.08 -5.19
CA PHE A 124 9.55 11.19 -3.74
C PHE A 124 8.66 10.19 -3.02
N GLY A 125 7.41 10.02 -3.49
CA GLY A 125 6.51 8.98 -3.00
C GLY A 125 7.13 7.58 -3.04
N ALA A 126 7.72 7.18 -4.17
CA ALA A 126 8.39 5.89 -4.31
C ALA A 126 9.58 5.71 -3.35
N PHE A 127 10.35 6.76 -3.12
CA PHE A 127 11.44 6.74 -2.14
C PHE A 127 10.91 6.48 -0.72
N ILE A 128 9.86 7.20 -0.31
CA ILE A 128 9.23 6.99 1.00
C ILE A 128 8.55 5.61 1.08
N GLU A 129 8.00 5.08 -0.01
CA GLU A 129 7.38 3.75 -0.03
C GLU A 129 8.44 2.68 0.25
N GLY A 130 9.60 2.78 -0.40
CA GLY A 130 10.72 1.88 -0.14
C GLY A 130 11.21 1.93 1.31
N ALA A 131 11.26 3.12 1.92
CA ALA A 131 11.76 3.31 3.28
C ALA A 131 10.76 2.94 4.38
N ALA A 132 9.48 3.33 4.24
CA ALA A 132 8.46 3.21 5.27
C ALA A 132 7.30 2.27 4.89
N GLY A 133 6.82 2.37 3.64
CA GLY A 133 5.67 1.61 3.15
C GLY A 133 4.33 1.92 3.84
N PHE A 134 3.37 1.00 3.71
CA PHE A 134 2.08 0.99 4.42
C PHE A 134 1.22 2.26 4.24
N GLY A 135 1.30 2.91 3.08
CA GLY A 135 0.50 4.10 2.76
C GLY A 135 1.04 5.41 3.36
N THR A 136 2.15 5.36 4.11
CA THR A 136 2.92 6.54 4.53
C THR A 136 3.23 7.51 3.38
N PRO A 137 3.64 7.04 2.18
CA PRO A 137 3.99 7.95 1.09
C PRO A 137 2.80 8.73 0.55
N VAL A 138 1.63 8.09 0.50
CA VAL A 138 0.39 8.73 0.03
C VAL A 138 0.00 9.85 0.98
N ALA A 139 0.12 9.62 2.30
CA ALA A 139 -0.15 10.65 3.30
C ALA A 139 0.80 11.85 3.18
N ILE A 140 2.10 11.60 3.10
CA ILE A 140 3.11 12.66 3.03
C ILE A 140 3.03 13.41 1.70
N SER A 141 3.01 12.69 0.57
CA SER A 141 2.94 13.30 -0.77
C SER A 141 1.63 14.07 -0.96
N GLY A 142 0.52 13.54 -0.46
CA GLY A 142 -0.78 14.23 -0.47
C GLY A 142 -0.73 15.53 0.32
N ALA A 143 -0.17 15.53 1.54
CA ALA A 143 -0.02 16.73 2.34
C ALA A 143 0.88 17.79 1.67
N MET A 144 1.98 17.36 1.03
CA MET A 144 2.87 18.25 0.27
C MET A 144 2.15 18.89 -0.92
N LEU A 145 1.41 18.11 -1.70
CA LEU A 145 0.62 18.62 -2.82
C LEU A 145 -0.45 19.62 -2.36
N ILE A 146 -1.14 19.34 -1.25
CA ILE A 146 -2.09 20.28 -0.64
C ILE A 146 -1.39 21.58 -0.25
N GLY A 147 -0.20 21.49 0.35
CA GLY A 147 0.64 22.63 0.70
C GLY A 147 1.12 23.46 -0.50
N LEU A 148 1.11 22.88 -1.71
CA LEU A 148 1.39 23.56 -2.99
C LEU A 148 0.11 24.04 -3.71
N GLY A 149 -1.03 24.02 -3.04
CA GLY A 149 -2.29 24.55 -3.56
C GLY A 149 -3.06 23.59 -4.47
N PHE A 150 -2.83 22.27 -4.38
CA PHE A 150 -3.71 21.28 -4.98
C PHE A 150 -4.96 21.08 -4.10
N ARG A 151 -6.11 20.77 -4.72
CA ARG A 151 -7.34 20.49 -3.97
C ARG A 151 -7.17 19.18 -3.18
N PRO A 152 -7.62 19.08 -1.92
CA PRO A 152 -7.35 17.90 -1.08
C PRO A 152 -7.74 16.55 -1.71
N LEU A 153 -8.94 16.45 -2.29
CA LEU A 153 -9.39 15.22 -2.94
C LEU A 153 -8.55 14.86 -4.18
N GLN A 154 -8.15 15.88 -4.94
CA GLN A 154 -7.29 15.70 -6.11
C GLN A 154 -5.89 15.26 -5.70
N ALA A 155 -5.30 15.91 -4.69
CA ALA A 155 -3.99 15.56 -4.15
C ALA A 155 -3.95 14.11 -3.64
N ALA A 156 -4.97 13.69 -2.88
CA ALA A 156 -5.10 12.32 -2.40
C ALA A 156 -5.20 11.32 -3.57
N GLY A 157 -6.06 11.58 -4.57
CA GLY A 157 -6.21 10.72 -5.73
C GLY A 157 -4.93 10.61 -6.56
N LEU A 158 -4.25 11.73 -6.81
CA LEU A 158 -2.98 11.75 -7.56
C LEU A 158 -1.85 11.05 -6.79
N ALA A 159 -1.77 11.24 -5.46
CA ALA A 159 -0.80 10.53 -4.63
C ALA A 159 -1.06 9.01 -4.63
N LEU A 160 -2.32 8.57 -4.61
CA LEU A 160 -2.69 7.16 -4.73
C LEU A 160 -2.28 6.57 -6.08
N ILE A 161 -2.54 7.28 -7.18
CA ILE A 161 -2.14 6.83 -8.53
C ILE A 161 -0.62 6.70 -8.60
N GLY A 162 0.12 7.73 -8.16
CA GLY A 162 1.59 7.75 -8.17
C GLY A 162 2.22 6.61 -7.37
N ASN A 163 1.60 6.21 -6.26
CA ASN A 163 2.09 5.12 -5.41
C ASN A 163 1.83 3.72 -5.97
N THR A 164 1.23 3.54 -7.15
CA THR A 164 0.86 2.21 -7.66
C THR A 164 2.06 1.34 -8.04
N ALA A 165 3.14 1.93 -8.58
CA ALA A 165 4.33 1.19 -9.02
C ALA A 165 5.30 0.76 -7.90
N PRO A 166 5.67 1.61 -6.92
CA PRO A 166 6.76 1.28 -5.98
C PRO A 166 6.39 0.25 -4.90
N VAL A 167 5.11 -0.03 -4.69
CA VAL A 167 4.61 -0.81 -3.53
C VAL A 167 5.20 -2.20 -3.43
N ALA A 168 5.57 -2.85 -4.53
CA ALA A 168 6.13 -4.21 -4.45
C ALA A 168 7.43 -4.26 -3.62
N PHE A 169 8.24 -3.21 -3.66
CA PHE A 169 9.47 -3.07 -2.87
C PHE A 169 9.29 -2.24 -1.60
N GLY A 170 8.05 -1.89 -1.26
CA GLY A 170 7.72 -1.07 -0.10
C GLY A 170 8.18 -1.71 1.21
N ALA A 171 8.46 -0.86 2.21
CA ALA A 171 8.96 -1.27 3.53
C ALA A 171 10.11 -2.28 3.41
N LEU A 172 11.16 -1.92 2.66
CA LEU A 172 12.35 -2.75 2.42
C LEU A 172 12.03 -4.15 1.86
N GLY A 173 11.05 -4.25 0.95
CA GLY A 173 10.67 -5.50 0.29
C GLY A 173 9.77 -6.42 1.11
N THR A 174 9.14 -5.91 2.19
CA THR A 174 8.22 -6.69 3.04
C THR A 174 7.16 -7.46 2.23
N PRO A 175 6.52 -6.91 1.17
CA PRO A 175 5.55 -7.66 0.36
C PRO A 175 6.15 -8.90 -0.31
N ILE A 176 7.36 -8.80 -0.85
CA ILE A 176 8.02 -9.93 -1.54
C ILE A 176 8.51 -10.96 -0.51
N ILE A 177 9.06 -10.52 0.62
CA ILE A 177 9.47 -11.40 1.72
C ILE A 177 8.27 -12.19 2.24
N THR A 178 7.14 -11.50 2.47
CA THR A 178 5.90 -12.13 2.92
C THR A 178 5.35 -13.09 1.88
N LEU A 179 5.34 -12.71 0.60
CA LEU A 179 4.90 -13.58 -0.48
C LEU A 179 5.74 -14.85 -0.58
N SER A 180 7.07 -14.74 -0.47
CA SER A 180 7.99 -15.88 -0.43
C SER A 180 7.67 -16.80 0.75
N ALA A 181 7.47 -16.24 1.95
CA ALA A 181 7.15 -17.01 3.15
C ALA A 181 5.81 -17.76 3.06
N VAL A 182 4.79 -17.17 2.42
CA VAL A 182 3.45 -17.76 2.30
C VAL A 182 3.35 -18.77 1.16
N THR A 183 4.05 -18.53 0.03
CA THR A 183 3.99 -19.41 -1.15
C THR A 183 5.05 -20.51 -1.15
N GLY A 184 6.12 -20.35 -0.36
CA GLY A 184 7.30 -21.21 -0.40
C GLY A 184 8.17 -21.01 -1.65
N LEU A 185 7.87 -20.03 -2.50
CA LEU A 185 8.66 -19.74 -3.70
C LEU A 185 9.98 -19.03 -3.33
N PRO A 186 11.08 -19.28 -4.09
CA PRO A 186 12.36 -18.64 -3.83
C PRO A 186 12.27 -17.11 -3.89
N LEU A 187 12.76 -16.44 -2.85
CA LEU A 187 12.76 -14.98 -2.74
C LEU A 187 13.44 -14.30 -3.94
N TYR A 188 14.54 -14.88 -4.41
CA TYR A 188 15.30 -14.34 -5.54
C TYR A 188 14.49 -14.38 -6.84
N ASP A 189 13.80 -15.48 -7.11
CA ASP A 189 12.99 -15.65 -8.33
C ASP A 189 11.79 -14.70 -8.34
N LEU A 190 11.10 -14.56 -7.19
CA LEU A 190 10.02 -13.59 -7.01
C LEU A 190 10.53 -12.17 -7.25
N SER A 191 11.65 -11.80 -6.61
CA SER A 191 12.26 -10.48 -6.76
C SER A 191 12.67 -10.19 -8.21
N ALA A 192 13.27 -11.17 -8.89
CA ALA A 192 13.68 -11.05 -10.29
C ALA A 192 12.48 -10.88 -11.22
N MET A 193 11.39 -11.62 -11.00
CA MET A 193 10.18 -11.49 -11.81
C MET A 193 9.51 -10.13 -11.62
N VAL A 194 9.36 -9.69 -10.36
CA VAL A 194 8.82 -8.37 -10.03
C VAL A 194 9.68 -7.26 -10.64
N GLY A 195 11.01 -7.39 -10.55
CA GLY A 195 11.97 -6.46 -11.16
C GLY A 195 11.90 -6.40 -12.69
N ARG A 196 11.38 -7.43 -13.36
CA ARG A 196 11.12 -7.43 -14.81
C ARG A 196 9.76 -6.83 -15.18
N GLN A 197 8.76 -6.97 -14.32
CA GLN A 197 7.40 -6.46 -14.57
C GLN A 197 7.28 -4.97 -14.25
N LEU A 198 7.85 -4.53 -13.13
CA LEU A 198 7.71 -3.16 -12.65
C LEU A 198 8.22 -2.07 -13.60
N PRO A 199 9.33 -2.23 -14.36
CA PRO A 199 9.78 -1.21 -15.29
C PRO A 199 8.70 -0.74 -16.27
N PHE A 200 7.84 -1.64 -16.74
CA PHE A 200 6.72 -1.28 -17.62
C PHE A 200 5.74 -0.34 -16.92
N PHE A 201 5.34 -0.67 -15.69
CA PHE A 201 4.44 0.17 -14.89
C PHE A 201 5.10 1.48 -14.46
N SER A 202 6.39 1.47 -14.13
CA SER A 202 7.16 2.66 -13.77
C SER A 202 7.28 3.66 -14.92
N ILE A 203 7.21 3.19 -16.17
CA ILE A 203 7.11 4.07 -17.35
C ILE A 203 5.68 4.58 -17.51
N ILE A 204 4.68 3.72 -17.40
CA ILE A 204 3.27 4.08 -17.67
C ILE A 204 2.70 5.04 -16.62
N VAL A 205 3.00 4.82 -15.34
CA VAL A 205 2.37 5.54 -14.22
C VAL A 205 2.63 7.05 -14.26
N PRO A 206 3.85 7.57 -14.51
CA PRO A 206 4.08 9.00 -14.68
C PRO A 206 3.19 9.64 -15.77
N PHE A 207 3.08 8.99 -16.93
CA PHE A 207 2.24 9.50 -18.03
C PHE A 207 0.78 9.50 -17.64
N TRP A 208 0.31 8.42 -17.03
CA TRP A 208 -1.06 8.33 -16.55
C TRP A 208 -1.36 9.36 -15.47
N LEU A 209 -0.41 9.63 -14.58
CA LEU A 209 -0.53 10.63 -13.51
C LEU A 209 -0.68 12.05 -14.07
N VAL A 210 0.15 12.42 -15.05
CA VAL A 210 0.02 13.73 -15.74
C VAL A 210 -1.28 13.79 -16.54
N ALA A 211 -1.67 12.71 -17.23
CA ALA A 211 -2.92 12.65 -17.95
C ALA A 211 -4.14 12.78 -17.03
N ALA A 212 -4.10 12.19 -15.83
CA ALA A 212 -5.15 12.32 -14.82
C ALA A 212 -5.25 13.76 -14.26
N MET A 213 -4.14 14.49 -14.19
CA MET A 213 -4.12 15.88 -13.72
C MET A 213 -4.52 16.88 -14.80
N ALA A 214 -3.93 16.78 -15.99
CA ALA A 214 -3.92 17.82 -17.03
C ALA A 214 -4.50 17.35 -18.38
N GLY A 215 -5.01 16.12 -18.45
CA GLY A 215 -5.51 15.51 -19.68
C GLY A 215 -4.40 15.06 -20.63
N TRP A 216 -4.79 14.30 -21.66
CA TRP A 216 -3.85 13.75 -22.65
C TRP A 216 -3.09 14.81 -23.46
N ARG A 217 -3.69 15.97 -23.69
CA ARG A 217 -3.03 17.10 -24.36
C ARG A 217 -1.93 17.68 -23.46
N GLY A 218 -2.25 17.95 -22.20
CA GLY A 218 -1.30 18.42 -21.21
C GLY A 218 -0.15 17.45 -20.98
N MET A 219 -0.37 16.13 -21.09
CA MET A 219 0.72 15.15 -21.02
C MET A 219 1.69 15.25 -22.20
N ARG A 220 1.19 15.44 -23.43
CA ARG A 220 2.04 15.52 -24.62
C ARG A 220 2.97 16.74 -24.63
N GLU A 221 2.57 17.82 -23.97
CA GLU A 221 3.37 19.07 -23.91
C GLU A 221 4.58 18.98 -22.99
N VAL A 222 4.54 18.12 -21.97
CA VAL A 222 5.66 17.85 -21.03
C VAL A 222 6.35 16.52 -21.29
N TRP A 223 6.02 15.89 -22.43
CA TRP A 223 6.71 14.70 -22.89
C TRP A 223 8.16 15.08 -23.31
N PRO A 224 9.18 14.31 -22.90
CA PRO A 224 10.59 14.57 -23.25
C PRO A 224 10.92 14.36 -24.73
#